data_AF-A0A090X749-F1
#
_entry.id   AF-A0A090X749-F1
#
_cell.length_a   1.000
_cell.length_b   1.000
_cell.length_c   1.000
_cell.angle_alpha   90.00
_cell.angle_beta   90.00
_cell.angle_gamma   90.00
#
_symmetry.space_group_name_H-M   'P 1'
#
loop_
_entity.id
_entity.type
_entity.pdbx_description
1 polymer ?
#
loop_
_entity_poly.entity_id
_entity_poly.type
_entity_poly.pdbx_seq_one_letter_code
_entity_poly.pdbx_strand_id
1 'polypeptide(L)'
;MAELLKDETLFFNVPENWSIVVTDIENSTDAVARGFHNDVNLSATGSIITVLNTLKFVNSKLKIPYFFGGDGSTFIVPNRVLKPILLALNNYSQHIKRSTELNLRVGYLGVEKVYANNVNLRITKLRHNKYLTTPIVLGNGLKYAEQIIKDSFKASDIYSEKATKLNLNGMECRWDEIYPNKTDKKVICLLVDCDDESIQAEIYAEIMAEIDEVFGTLINRNPHF
;
A
#
# COMPACT_ATOMS: atom_id res chain seq x y z
N MET A 1 -14.65 6.48 11.50
CA MET A 1 -13.35 5.79 11.61
C MET A 1 -12.91 5.71 13.07
N ALA A 2 -12.99 6.81 13.82
CA ALA A 2 -12.75 6.80 15.28
C ALA A 2 -13.51 5.68 16.01
N GLU A 3 -14.82 5.53 15.79
CA GLU A 3 -15.61 4.46 16.40
C GLU A 3 -15.15 3.03 16.04
N LEU A 4 -14.65 2.82 14.81
CA LEU A 4 -14.09 1.51 14.43
C LEU A 4 -12.80 1.21 15.20
N LEU A 5 -11.95 2.22 15.39
CA LEU A 5 -10.67 2.08 16.07
C LEU A 5 -10.84 1.84 17.58
N LYS A 6 -11.94 2.31 18.18
CA LYS A 6 -12.29 2.04 19.59
C LYS A 6 -12.69 0.58 19.85
N ASP A 7 -13.14 -0.14 18.82
CA ASP A 7 -13.56 -1.54 18.94
C ASP A 7 -12.54 -2.47 18.28
N GLU A 8 -11.47 -2.78 19.03
CA GLU A 8 -10.41 -3.67 18.58
C GLU A 8 -10.89 -5.11 18.33
N THR A 9 -12.07 -5.52 18.82
CA THR A 9 -12.62 -6.86 18.57
C THR A 9 -12.99 -7.08 17.09
N LEU A 10 -13.12 -5.99 16.33
CA LEU A 10 -13.37 -6.00 14.89
C LEU A 10 -12.09 -6.17 14.06
N PHE A 11 -10.92 -6.25 14.71
CA PHE A 11 -9.63 -6.44 14.08
C PHE A 11 -9.14 -7.87 14.30
N PHE A 12 -8.83 -8.56 13.20
CA PHE A 12 -8.43 -9.96 13.23
C PHE A 12 -6.97 -10.10 12.82
N ASN A 13 -6.26 -11.03 13.46
CA ASN A 13 -4.91 -11.39 13.03
C ASN A 13 -4.93 -11.84 11.57
N VAL A 14 -3.99 -11.32 10.79
CA VAL A 14 -3.74 -11.83 9.43
C VAL A 14 -3.30 -13.29 9.55
N PRO A 15 -3.82 -14.22 8.72
CA PRO A 15 -3.43 -15.62 8.83
C PRO A 15 -1.93 -15.82 8.61
N GLU A 16 -1.30 -16.66 9.44
CA GLU A 16 0.15 -16.91 9.40
C GLU A 16 0.63 -17.42 8.05
N ASN A 17 -0.20 -18.20 7.36
CA ASN A 17 0.07 -18.74 6.03
C ASN A 17 -0.13 -17.74 4.87
N TRP A 18 -0.07 -16.44 5.18
CA TRP A 18 -0.05 -15.34 4.21
C TRP A 18 1.32 -14.67 4.22
N SER A 19 1.58 -13.87 3.20
CA SER A 19 2.80 -13.09 3.04
C SER A 19 2.48 -11.64 2.78
N ILE A 20 3.32 -10.76 3.31
CA ILE A 20 3.36 -9.35 2.98
C ILE A 20 4.31 -9.19 1.80
N VAL A 21 3.85 -8.58 0.71
CA VAL A 21 4.65 -8.26 -0.47
C VAL A 21 4.81 -6.75 -0.52
N VAL A 22 6.03 -6.27 -0.72
CA VAL A 22 6.34 -4.84 -0.79
C VAL A 22 7.03 -4.55 -2.11
N THR A 23 6.58 -3.48 -2.76
CA THR A 23 7.28 -2.83 -3.87
C THR A 23 7.62 -1.41 -3.49
N ASP A 24 8.79 -0.92 -3.87
CA ASP A 24 9.26 0.41 -3.46
C ASP A 24 10.34 0.92 -4.41
N ILE A 25 10.34 2.21 -4.75
CA ILE A 25 11.38 2.82 -5.58
C ILE A 25 12.62 3.15 -4.74
N GLU A 26 13.75 2.55 -5.11
CA GLU A 26 15.04 2.87 -4.50
C GLU A 26 15.41 4.34 -4.74
N ASN A 27 15.82 5.04 -3.68
CA ASN A 27 16.18 6.47 -3.72
C ASN A 27 15.09 7.37 -4.32
N SER A 28 13.82 7.05 -4.05
CA SER A 28 12.65 7.80 -4.52
C SER A 28 12.74 9.31 -4.22
N THR A 29 13.26 9.70 -3.05
CA THR A 29 13.44 11.11 -2.67
C THR A 29 14.34 11.86 -3.63
N ASP A 30 15.47 11.26 -4.04
CA ASP A 30 16.37 11.85 -5.04
C ASP A 30 15.72 11.87 -6.43
N ALA A 31 15.03 10.79 -6.82
CA ALA A 31 14.32 10.74 -8.09
C ALA A 31 13.24 11.85 -8.19
N VAL A 32 12.46 12.06 -7.14
CA VAL A 32 11.48 13.15 -7.05
C VAL A 32 12.16 14.51 -7.13
N ALA A 33 13.27 14.71 -6.42
CA ALA A 33 14.04 15.96 -6.49
C ALA A 33 14.59 16.24 -7.90
N ARG A 34 14.88 15.19 -8.69
CA ARG A 34 15.28 15.27 -10.11
C ARG A 34 14.10 15.39 -11.08
N GLY A 35 12.86 15.51 -10.60
CA GLY A 35 11.66 15.73 -11.42
C GLY A 35 10.89 14.46 -11.80
N PHE A 36 11.32 13.27 -11.37
CA PHE A 36 10.68 11.97 -11.70
C PHE A 36 9.44 11.65 -10.85
N HIS A 37 8.81 12.65 -10.24
CA HIS A 37 7.62 12.48 -9.39
C HIS A 37 6.51 11.64 -10.05
N ASN A 38 6.23 11.90 -11.33
CA ASN A 38 5.23 11.15 -12.09
C ASN A 38 5.66 9.70 -12.30
N ASP A 39 6.91 9.46 -12.66
CA ASP A 39 7.42 8.09 -12.89
C ASP A 39 7.43 7.26 -11.61
N VAL A 40 7.75 7.87 -10.46
CA VAL A 40 7.69 7.23 -9.14
C VAL A 40 6.26 6.80 -8.81
N ASN A 41 5.29 7.72 -8.89
CA ASN A 41 3.89 7.43 -8.61
C ASN A 41 3.29 6.42 -9.60
N LEU A 42 3.66 6.52 -10.87
CA LEU A 42 3.23 5.60 -11.93
C LEU A 42 3.76 4.19 -11.66
N SER A 43 5.01 4.07 -11.22
CA SER A 43 5.63 2.79 -10.86
C SER A 43 4.95 2.13 -9.67
N ALA A 44 4.65 2.89 -8.62
CA ALA A 44 3.92 2.38 -7.47
C ALA A 44 2.48 1.94 -7.86
N THR A 45 1.75 2.79 -8.59
CA THR A 45 0.39 2.47 -9.06
C THR A 45 0.35 1.27 -10.00
N GLY A 46 1.30 1.17 -10.92
CA GLY A 46 1.37 0.05 -11.85
C GLY A 46 1.74 -1.27 -11.16
N SER A 47 2.41 -1.24 -10.01
CA SER A 47 2.60 -2.42 -9.16
C SER A 47 1.25 -2.94 -8.66
N ILE A 48 0.35 -2.06 -8.20
CA ILE A 48 -1.01 -2.43 -7.79
C ILE A 48 -1.77 -3.06 -8.97
N ILE A 49 -1.79 -2.40 -10.12
CA ILE A 49 -2.50 -2.91 -11.31
C ILE A 49 -1.94 -4.28 -11.76
N THR A 50 -0.62 -4.44 -11.71
CA THR A 50 0.07 -5.71 -12.02
C THR A 50 -0.42 -6.84 -11.11
N VAL A 51 -0.48 -6.61 -9.79
CA VAL A 51 -0.98 -7.61 -8.84
C VAL A 51 -2.46 -7.89 -9.08
N LEU A 52 -3.30 -6.87 -9.22
CA LEU A 52 -4.74 -7.05 -9.41
C LEU A 52 -5.07 -7.81 -10.70
N ASN A 53 -4.39 -7.51 -11.81
CA ASN A 53 -4.60 -8.21 -13.08
C ASN A 53 -4.07 -9.65 -13.02
N THR A 54 -2.96 -9.89 -12.32
CA THR A 54 -2.46 -11.25 -12.04
C THR A 54 -3.48 -12.05 -11.24
N LEU A 55 -4.06 -11.46 -10.20
CA LEU A 55 -5.08 -12.10 -9.38
C LEU A 55 -6.35 -12.42 -10.16
N LYS A 56 -6.81 -11.51 -11.04
CA LYS A 56 -7.98 -11.79 -11.90
C LYS A 56 -7.79 -13.05 -12.74
N PHE A 57 -6.58 -13.29 -13.24
CA PHE A 57 -6.24 -14.47 -14.03
C PHE A 57 -6.13 -15.74 -13.18
N VAL A 58 -5.48 -15.66 -12.01
CA VAL A 58 -5.28 -16.82 -11.13
C VAL A 58 -6.57 -17.22 -10.39
N ASN A 59 -7.31 -16.25 -9.87
CA ASN A 59 -8.57 -16.42 -9.17
C ASN A 59 -9.37 -15.11 -9.13
N SER A 60 -10.32 -14.95 -10.05
CA SER A 60 -11.13 -13.72 -10.19
C SER A 60 -11.99 -13.36 -8.97
N LYS A 61 -12.21 -14.29 -8.04
CA LYS A 61 -12.96 -14.04 -6.80
C LYS A 61 -12.08 -13.65 -5.62
N LEU A 62 -10.76 -13.85 -5.71
CA LEU A 62 -9.84 -13.52 -4.63
C LEU A 62 -9.65 -12.01 -4.53
N LYS A 63 -9.94 -11.47 -3.34
CA LYS A 63 -9.64 -10.08 -2.98
C LYS A 63 -8.54 -10.07 -1.93
N ILE A 64 -7.55 -9.21 -2.12
CA ILE A 64 -6.46 -8.99 -1.17
C ILE A 64 -6.48 -7.53 -0.71
N PRO A 65 -6.05 -7.22 0.52
CA PRO A 65 -5.75 -5.85 0.91
C PRO A 65 -4.46 -5.38 0.22
N TYR A 66 -4.44 -4.10 -0.14
CA TYR A 66 -3.24 -3.40 -0.61
C TYR A 66 -3.23 -1.98 -0.07
N PHE A 67 -2.03 -1.40 0.02
CA PHE A 67 -1.75 -0.07 0.57
C PHE A 67 -0.81 0.65 -0.39
N PHE A 68 -1.06 1.93 -0.64
CA PHE A 68 -0.23 2.78 -1.49
C PHE A 68 0.57 3.73 -0.60
N GLY A 69 1.91 3.72 -0.75
CA GLY A 69 2.83 4.54 0.05
C GLY A 69 3.30 5.82 -0.64
N GLY A 70 2.94 6.05 -1.90
CA GLY A 70 3.48 7.13 -2.73
C GLY A 70 4.53 6.59 -3.72
N ASP A 71 5.67 6.16 -3.20
CA ASP A 71 6.79 5.58 -3.96
C ASP A 71 6.79 4.04 -3.98
N GLY A 72 5.82 3.43 -3.30
CA GLY A 72 5.71 2.00 -3.15
C GLY A 72 4.29 1.51 -2.96
N SER A 73 4.15 0.20 -2.83
CA SER A 73 2.89 -0.49 -2.59
C SER A 73 3.10 -1.75 -1.78
N THR A 74 2.19 -1.99 -0.84
CA THR A 74 2.22 -3.13 0.07
C THR A 74 0.98 -3.97 -0.12
N PHE A 75 1.13 -5.29 -0.14
CA PHE A 75 0.05 -6.25 -0.35
C PHE A 75 0.10 -7.31 0.75
N ILE A 76 -1.05 -7.80 1.20
CA ILE A 76 -1.10 -8.99 2.07
C ILE A 76 -1.80 -10.10 1.30
N VAL A 77 -1.10 -11.18 1.01
CA VAL A 77 -1.55 -12.19 0.03
C VAL A 77 -1.48 -13.60 0.61
N PRO A 78 -2.46 -14.48 0.29
CA PRO A 78 -2.33 -15.89 0.61
C PRO A 78 -1.10 -16.51 -0.07
N ASN A 79 -0.36 -17.39 0.62
CA ASN A 79 0.86 -17.99 0.06
C ASN A 79 0.63 -18.73 -1.27
N ARG A 80 -0.59 -19.27 -1.49
CA ARG A 80 -0.98 -19.94 -2.76
C ARG A 80 -0.90 -19.06 -4.01
N VAL A 81 -0.96 -17.73 -3.89
CA VAL A 81 -0.85 -16.79 -5.02
C VAL A 81 0.46 -15.98 -4.99
N LEU A 82 1.33 -16.23 -4.02
CA LEU A 82 2.58 -15.48 -3.85
C LEU A 82 3.48 -15.61 -5.07
N LYS A 83 3.75 -16.83 -5.54
CA LYS A 83 4.65 -17.09 -6.68
C LYS A 83 4.23 -16.35 -7.96
N PRO A 84 2.98 -16.43 -8.46
CA PRO A 84 2.60 -15.69 -9.66
C PRO A 84 2.66 -14.17 -9.46
N ILE A 85 2.36 -13.65 -8.26
CA ILE A 85 2.48 -12.23 -7.95
C ILE A 85 3.95 -11.78 -8.02
N LEU A 86 4.87 -12.52 -7.39
CA LEU A 86 6.30 -12.20 -7.42
C LEU A 86 6.86 -12.23 -8.84
N LEU A 87 6.46 -13.20 -9.67
CA LEU A 87 6.89 -13.26 -11.07
C LEU A 87 6.41 -12.03 -11.86
N ALA A 88 5.14 -11.65 -11.68
CA ALA A 88 4.57 -10.49 -12.36
C ALA A 88 5.24 -9.17 -11.92
N LEU A 89 5.47 -8.99 -10.61
CA LEU A 89 6.12 -7.80 -10.06
C LEU A 89 7.60 -7.71 -10.46
N ASN A 90 8.34 -8.82 -10.52
CA ASN A 90 9.72 -8.80 -11.00
C ASN A 90 9.80 -8.45 -12.50
N ASN A 91 8.90 -8.98 -13.32
CA ASN A 91 8.81 -8.58 -14.73
C ASN A 91 8.46 -7.08 -14.87
N TYR A 92 7.58 -6.57 -14.00
CA TYR A 92 7.24 -5.16 -13.95
C TYR A 92 8.42 -4.28 -13.50
N SER A 93 9.17 -4.70 -12.48
CA SER A 93 10.39 -4.03 -12.03
C SER A 93 11.42 -3.89 -13.16
N GLN A 94 11.63 -4.94 -13.96
CA GLN A 94 12.49 -4.88 -15.14
C GLN A 94 11.99 -3.90 -16.20
N HIS A 95 10.67 -3.83 -16.39
CA HIS A 95 10.10 -2.86 -17.29
C HIS A 95 10.35 -1.43 -16.81
N ILE A 96 10.08 -1.13 -15.54
CA ILE A 96 10.37 0.18 -14.93
C ILE A 96 11.83 0.55 -15.09
N LYS A 97 12.75 -0.40 -14.84
CA LYS A 97 14.18 -0.16 -15.04
C LYS A 97 14.52 0.23 -16.48
N ARG A 98 13.89 -0.43 -17.47
CA ARG A 98 14.13 -0.16 -18.90
C ARG A 98 13.46 1.12 -19.39
N SER A 99 12.31 1.50 -18.83
CA SER A 99 11.52 2.64 -19.32
C SER A 99 11.82 3.95 -18.61
N THR A 100 12.30 3.91 -17.36
CA THR A 100 12.48 5.11 -16.51
C THR A 100 13.84 5.19 -15.83
N GLU A 101 14.71 4.17 -15.99
CA GLU A 101 15.98 3.98 -15.26
C GLU A 101 15.84 3.80 -13.74
N LEU A 102 14.63 3.91 -13.18
CA LEU A 102 14.34 3.71 -11.75
C LEU A 102 14.46 2.23 -11.36
N ASN A 103 14.91 1.98 -10.14
CA ASN A 103 14.99 0.64 -9.57
C ASN A 103 13.75 0.39 -8.69
N LEU A 104 12.80 -0.39 -9.19
CA LEU A 104 11.66 -0.84 -8.39
C LEU A 104 12.04 -2.10 -7.61
N ARG A 105 12.16 -1.96 -6.30
CA ARG A 105 12.36 -3.08 -5.37
C ARG A 105 11.11 -3.93 -5.31
N VAL A 106 11.30 -5.25 -5.22
CA VAL A 106 10.22 -6.23 -4.99
C VAL A 106 10.72 -7.21 -3.96
N GLY A 107 9.99 -7.36 -2.87
CA GLY A 107 10.31 -8.34 -1.83
C GLY A 107 9.06 -8.83 -1.11
N TYR A 108 9.25 -9.84 -0.26
CA TYR A 108 8.16 -10.36 0.56
C TYR A 108 8.66 -10.89 1.90
N LEU A 109 7.77 -10.91 2.89
CA LEU A 109 7.99 -11.51 4.20
C LEU A 109 6.74 -12.29 4.60
N GLY A 110 6.91 -13.53 5.08
CA GLY A 110 5.81 -14.32 5.62
C GLY A 110 5.25 -13.72 6.90
N VAL A 111 3.92 -13.74 7.07
CA VAL A 111 3.25 -13.21 8.27
C VAL A 111 3.66 -13.99 9.53
N GLU A 112 3.85 -15.30 9.40
CA GLU A 112 4.49 -16.16 10.41
C GLU A 112 5.79 -15.57 11.02
N LYS A 113 6.63 -14.91 10.20
CA LYS A 113 7.90 -14.31 10.65
C LYS A 113 7.68 -13.00 11.38
N VAL A 114 6.62 -12.27 11.06
CA VAL A 114 6.23 -11.05 11.77
C VAL A 114 5.86 -11.41 13.21
N TYR A 115 4.99 -12.41 13.38
CA TYR A 115 4.57 -12.87 14.71
C TYR A 115 5.71 -13.53 15.49
N ALA A 116 6.60 -14.28 14.83
CA ALA A 116 7.78 -14.85 15.47
C ALA A 116 8.75 -13.79 16.06
N ASN A 117 8.64 -12.53 15.64
CA ASN A 117 9.38 -11.40 16.19
C ASN A 117 8.54 -10.53 17.15
N ASN A 118 7.40 -11.04 17.65
CA ASN A 118 6.48 -10.36 18.55
C ASN A 118 5.93 -9.03 18.00
N VAL A 119 5.80 -8.90 16.68
CA VAL A 119 5.20 -7.74 16.02
C VAL A 119 3.76 -8.06 15.65
N ASN A 120 2.80 -7.18 15.94
CA ASN A 120 1.40 -7.44 15.63
C ASN A 120 1.02 -7.05 14.20
N LEU A 121 0.06 -7.79 13.64
CA LEU A 121 -0.56 -7.47 12.36
C LEU A 121 -2.03 -7.87 12.36
N ARG A 122 -2.88 -6.92 12.74
CA ARG A 122 -4.33 -7.08 12.75
C ARG A 122 -4.95 -6.24 11.66
N ILE A 123 -6.04 -6.74 11.07
CA ILE A 123 -6.70 -6.08 9.95
C ILE A 123 -8.22 -6.11 10.10
N THR A 124 -8.85 -5.04 9.63
CA THR A 124 -10.28 -4.97 9.40
C THR A 124 -10.59 -4.31 8.06
N LYS A 125 -11.88 -4.21 7.71
CA LYS A 125 -12.35 -3.56 6.48
C LYS A 125 -13.32 -2.46 6.82
N LEU A 126 -13.03 -1.24 6.35
CA LEU A 126 -13.93 -0.10 6.46
C LEU A 126 -14.62 0.15 5.12
N ARG A 127 -15.94 0.06 5.08
CA ARG A 127 -16.73 0.42 3.90
C ARG A 127 -17.13 1.89 3.98
N HIS A 128 -16.60 2.71 3.08
CA HIS A 128 -16.94 4.14 2.99
C HIS A 128 -18.26 4.37 2.26
N ASN A 129 -18.50 3.61 1.19
CA ASN A 129 -19.74 3.65 0.40
C ASN A 129 -19.92 2.33 -0.38
N LYS A 130 -20.89 2.27 -1.29
CA LYS A 130 -21.17 1.06 -2.11
C LYS A 130 -20.03 0.63 -3.03
N TYR A 131 -19.07 1.52 -3.31
CA TYR A 131 -17.98 1.30 -4.25
C TYR A 131 -16.61 1.20 -3.59
N LEU A 132 -16.41 1.89 -2.46
CA LEU A 132 -15.12 2.01 -1.79
C LEU A 132 -15.12 1.29 -0.44
N THR A 133 -14.21 0.32 -0.32
CA THR A 133 -13.88 -0.38 0.93
C THR A 133 -12.37 -0.38 1.07
N THR A 134 -11.86 0.10 2.19
CA THR A 134 -10.43 0.16 2.48
C THR A 134 -10.06 -0.80 3.60
N PRO A 135 -8.90 -1.48 3.51
CA PRO A 135 -8.35 -2.19 4.66
C PRO A 135 -7.85 -1.17 5.70
N ILE A 136 -8.01 -1.49 6.99
CA ILE A 136 -7.40 -0.75 8.11
C ILE A 136 -6.57 -1.74 8.91
N VAL A 137 -5.33 -1.38 9.24
CA VAL A 137 -4.38 -2.23 9.95
C VAL A 137 -4.04 -1.63 11.32
N LEU A 138 -3.88 -2.50 12.31
CA LEU A 138 -3.28 -2.20 13.61
C LEU A 138 -2.08 -3.12 13.85
N GLY A 139 -1.08 -2.59 14.53
CA GLY A 139 0.25 -3.20 14.71
C GLY A 139 1.24 -2.80 13.61
N ASN A 140 2.52 -3.01 13.88
CA ASN A 140 3.62 -2.56 13.02
C ASN A 140 4.09 -3.60 12.01
N GLY A 141 3.33 -4.69 11.80
CA GLY A 141 3.73 -5.79 10.93
C GLY A 141 4.07 -5.38 9.49
N LEU A 142 3.36 -4.38 8.93
CA LEU A 142 3.68 -3.86 7.59
C LEU A 142 4.98 -3.06 7.58
N LYS A 143 5.19 -2.18 8.58
CA LYS A 143 6.42 -1.38 8.76
C LYS A 143 7.64 -2.28 8.99
N TYR A 144 7.48 -3.31 9.82
CA TYR A 144 8.50 -4.33 10.06
C TYR A 144 8.86 -5.09 8.77
N ALA A 145 7.85 -5.55 8.03
CA ALA A 145 8.09 -6.26 6.77
C ALA A 145 8.80 -5.39 5.73
N GLU A 146 8.37 -4.14 5.58
CA GLU A 146 9.01 -3.16 4.71
C GLU A 146 10.47 -2.95 5.09
N GLN A 147 10.78 -2.72 6.37
CA GLN A 147 12.15 -2.55 6.85
C GLN A 147 13.03 -3.76 6.52
N ILE A 148 12.58 -4.97 6.87
CA ILE A 148 13.31 -6.21 6.59
C ILE A 148 13.54 -6.40 5.08
N ILE A 149 12.54 -6.11 4.26
CA ILE A 149 12.65 -6.22 2.80
C ILE A 149 13.65 -5.19 2.27
N LYS A 150 13.62 -3.94 2.74
CA LYS A 150 14.56 -2.89 2.33
C LYS A 150 16.00 -3.22 2.72
N ASP A 151 16.22 -3.72 3.94
CA ASP A 151 17.55 -4.06 4.47
C ASP A 151 18.16 -5.30 3.81
N SER A 152 17.32 -6.28 3.47
CA SER A 152 17.76 -7.51 2.81
C SER A 152 17.65 -7.45 1.28
N PHE A 153 17.20 -6.31 0.73
CA PHE A 153 16.99 -6.18 -0.69
C PHE A 153 18.31 -6.38 -1.43
N LYS A 154 18.30 -7.37 -2.31
CA LYS A 154 19.31 -7.51 -3.35
C LYS A 154 18.57 -7.30 -4.65
N ALA A 155 19.06 -6.38 -5.47
CA ALA A 155 18.57 -6.25 -6.83
C ALA A 155 18.52 -7.64 -7.44
N SER A 156 17.30 -8.13 -7.72
CA SER A 156 17.16 -9.49 -8.17
C SER A 156 17.74 -9.56 -9.58
N ASP A 157 18.75 -10.39 -9.79
CA ASP A 157 19.19 -10.81 -11.13
C ASP A 157 18.17 -11.79 -11.74
N ILE A 158 16.86 -11.63 -11.47
CA ILE A 158 15.81 -12.45 -12.08
C ILE A 158 15.71 -12.01 -13.53
N TYR A 159 16.67 -12.38 -14.35
CA TYR A 159 16.62 -12.31 -15.80
C TYR A 159 15.43 -13.14 -16.26
N SER A 160 14.36 -12.46 -16.67
CA SER A 160 13.36 -13.12 -17.48
C SER A 160 13.94 -13.20 -18.90
N GLU A 161 14.41 -14.38 -19.30
CA GLU A 161 14.91 -14.63 -20.68
C GLU A 161 13.88 -14.26 -21.75
N LYS A 162 12.59 -14.22 -21.38
CA LYS A 162 11.49 -13.77 -22.23
C LYS A 162 10.82 -12.56 -21.63
N ALA A 163 10.80 -11.45 -22.37
CA ALA A 163 9.94 -10.32 -22.05
C ALA A 163 8.48 -10.79 -22.07
N THR A 164 7.88 -11.02 -20.90
CA THR A 164 6.47 -11.37 -20.82
C THR A 164 5.66 -10.10 -20.96
N LYS A 165 4.65 -10.09 -21.84
CA LYS A 165 3.83 -8.90 -22.07
C LYS A 165 3.14 -8.48 -20.77
N LEU A 166 3.44 -7.27 -20.29
CA LEU A 166 2.78 -6.71 -19.12
C LEU A 166 1.31 -6.42 -19.40
N ASN A 167 0.45 -6.77 -18.45
CA ASN A 167 -0.96 -6.43 -18.49
C ASN A 167 -1.24 -5.29 -17.51
N LEU A 168 -1.10 -4.07 -18.01
CA LEU A 168 -1.45 -2.84 -17.29
C LEU A 168 -2.86 -2.34 -17.65
N ASN A 169 -3.76 -3.23 -18.13
CA ASN A 169 -5.12 -2.83 -18.49
C ASN A 169 -5.85 -2.23 -17.28
N GLY A 170 -6.46 -1.07 -17.49
CA GLY A 170 -7.14 -0.29 -16.44
C GLY A 170 -6.23 0.67 -15.66
N MET A 171 -4.94 0.73 -15.99
CA MET A 171 -4.05 1.78 -15.50
C MET A 171 -4.31 3.06 -16.27
N GLU A 172 -4.76 4.09 -15.56
CA GLU A 172 -5.02 5.40 -16.15
C GLU A 172 -4.45 6.47 -15.22
N CYS A 173 -3.65 7.37 -15.78
CA CYS A 173 -3.25 8.59 -15.08
C CYS A 173 -4.26 9.67 -15.43
N ARG A 174 -5.27 9.86 -14.58
CA ARG A 174 -6.25 10.96 -14.69
C ARG A 174 -5.91 12.07 -13.70
N TRP A 175 -4.63 12.44 -13.64
CA TRP A 175 -4.19 13.50 -12.74
C TRP A 175 -4.49 14.85 -13.38
N ASP A 176 -5.66 15.41 -13.07
CA ASP A 176 -5.92 16.83 -13.21
C ASP A 176 -5.68 17.49 -11.85
N GLU A 177 -4.93 18.58 -11.82
CA GLU A 177 -4.72 19.34 -10.60
C GLU A 177 -6.06 19.88 -10.08
N ILE A 178 -6.42 19.49 -8.86
CA ILE A 178 -7.61 19.99 -8.20
C ILE A 178 -7.23 21.21 -7.37
N TYR A 179 -7.58 22.38 -7.89
CA TYR A 179 -7.48 23.60 -7.12
C TYR A 179 -8.63 23.67 -6.11
N PRO A 180 -8.38 24.12 -4.87
CA PRO A 180 -9.46 24.35 -3.93
C PRO A 180 -10.43 25.37 -4.53
N ASN A 181 -11.73 25.06 -4.50
CA ASN A 181 -12.78 25.90 -5.10
C ASN A 181 -12.89 27.32 -4.48
N LYS A 182 -12.19 27.57 -3.36
CA LYS A 182 -12.13 28.86 -2.68
C LYS A 182 -10.75 29.06 -2.06
N THR A 183 -10.32 30.32 -1.99
CA THR A 183 -8.99 30.73 -1.48
C THR A 183 -8.83 30.59 0.05
N ASP A 184 -9.92 30.44 0.79
CA ASP A 184 -9.94 30.22 2.24
C ASP A 184 -9.81 28.74 2.64
N LYS A 185 -9.93 27.82 1.68
CA LYS A 185 -9.76 26.38 1.91
C LYS A 185 -8.30 25.95 1.75
N LYS A 186 -7.84 25.07 2.63
CA LYS A 186 -6.48 24.51 2.62
C LYS A 186 -6.54 22.99 2.51
N VAL A 187 -5.53 22.42 1.85
CA VAL A 187 -5.26 20.98 1.87
C VAL A 187 -4.24 20.70 2.97
N ILE A 188 -4.54 19.71 3.82
CA ILE A 188 -3.66 19.28 4.91
C ILE A 188 -3.29 17.83 4.65
N CYS A 189 -2.00 17.53 4.74
CA CYS A 189 -1.48 16.17 4.82
C CYS A 189 -0.96 15.96 6.24
N LEU A 190 -1.45 14.92 6.91
CA LEU A 190 -1.04 14.54 8.26
C LEU A 190 -0.51 13.12 8.23
N LEU A 191 0.71 12.93 8.75
CA LEU A 191 1.30 11.63 9.00
C LEU A 191 1.42 11.46 10.52
N VAL A 192 0.92 10.34 11.02
CA VAL A 192 0.93 9.98 12.43
C VAL A 192 1.58 8.61 12.56
N ASP A 193 2.52 8.48 13.49
CA ASP A 193 3.19 7.23 13.84
C ASP A 193 3.06 7.04 15.34
N CYS A 194 2.66 5.83 15.76
CA CYS A 194 2.53 5.47 17.17
C CYS A 194 3.51 4.34 17.46
N ASP A 195 4.52 4.65 18.28
CA ASP A 195 5.61 3.72 18.59
C ASP A 195 5.13 2.52 19.45
N ASP A 196 4.13 2.74 20.31
CA ASP A 196 3.57 1.71 21.18
C ASP A 196 2.32 1.08 20.56
N GLU A 197 2.47 -0.15 20.07
CA GLU A 197 1.38 -0.92 19.47
C GLU A 197 0.20 -1.15 20.42
N SER A 198 0.42 -1.15 21.74
CA SER A 198 -0.61 -1.50 22.73
C SER A 198 -1.67 -0.40 22.90
N ILE A 199 -1.32 0.84 22.60
CA ILE A 199 -2.23 2.01 22.69
C ILE A 199 -2.53 2.61 21.30
N GLN A 200 -2.02 2.01 20.23
CA GLN A 200 -2.13 2.54 18.88
C GLN A 200 -3.59 2.79 18.45
N ALA A 201 -4.50 1.87 18.79
CA ALA A 201 -5.91 2.01 18.44
C ALA A 201 -6.58 3.19 19.16
N GLU A 202 -6.29 3.35 20.44
CA GLU A 202 -6.78 4.46 21.28
C GLU A 202 -6.29 5.82 20.73
N ILE A 203 -4.98 5.95 20.52
CA ILE A 203 -4.37 7.19 20.00
C ILE A 203 -4.90 7.54 18.62
N TYR A 204 -4.99 6.57 17.70
CA TYR A 204 -5.55 6.83 16.38
C TYR A 204 -7.05 7.15 16.44
N ALA A 205 -7.80 6.58 17.38
CA ALA A 205 -9.20 6.92 17.56
C ALA A 205 -9.37 8.36 18.06
N GLU A 206 -8.55 8.80 19.03
CA GLU A 206 -8.53 10.16 19.56
C GLU A 206 -8.19 11.17 18.47
N ILE A 207 -7.10 10.95 17.72
CA ILE A 207 -6.71 11.83 16.61
C ILE A 207 -7.81 11.90 15.55
N MET A 208 -8.43 10.76 15.19
CA MET A 208 -9.52 10.77 14.21
C MET A 208 -10.77 11.49 14.73
N ALA A 209 -11.05 11.45 16.03
CA ALA A 209 -12.14 12.19 16.64
C ALA A 209 -11.87 13.70 16.62
N GLU A 210 -10.66 14.13 16.99
CA GLU A 210 -10.23 15.53 16.93
C GLU A 210 -10.30 16.08 15.51
N ILE A 211 -9.88 15.28 14.52
CA ILE A 211 -9.99 15.66 13.12
C ILE A 211 -11.46 15.85 12.71
N ASP A 212 -12.36 14.95 13.14
CA ASP A 212 -13.78 15.05 12.83
C ASP A 212 -14.46 16.23 13.58
N GLU A 213 -13.96 16.61 14.75
CA GLU A 213 -14.40 17.80 15.50
C GLU A 213 -13.94 19.10 14.84
N VAL A 214 -12.65 19.22 14.52
CA VAL A 214 -12.04 20.44 13.97
C VAL A 214 -12.42 20.67 12.51
N PHE A 215 -12.42 19.62 11.68
CA PHE A 215 -12.62 19.72 10.24
C PHE A 215 -13.98 19.20 9.76
N GLY A 216 -14.79 18.66 10.66
CA GLY A 216 -16.04 17.99 10.33
C GLY A 216 -15.84 16.58 9.77
N THR A 217 -16.97 15.89 9.58
CA THR A 217 -16.99 14.51 9.09
C THR A 217 -16.30 14.35 7.71
N LEU A 218 -15.92 13.12 7.36
CA LEU A 218 -15.34 12.80 6.05
C LEU A 218 -16.19 13.31 4.87
N ILE A 219 -17.52 13.36 5.00
CA ILE A 219 -18.42 13.88 3.97
C ILE A 219 -18.22 15.38 3.78
N ASN A 220 -18.05 16.13 4.88
CA ASN A 220 -17.96 17.60 4.85
C ASN A 220 -16.63 18.11 4.25
N ARG A 221 -15.55 17.32 4.39
CA ARG A 221 -14.20 17.69 3.97
C ARG A 221 -13.72 17.05 2.66
N ASN A 222 -14.56 16.25 2.01
CA ASN A 222 -14.22 15.67 0.72
C ASN A 222 -14.54 16.66 -0.41
N PRO A 223 -13.57 17.05 -1.27
CA PRO A 223 -13.81 18.03 -2.34
C PRO A 223 -14.75 17.53 -3.45
N HIS A 224 -15.08 16.23 -3.49
CA HIS A 224 -15.89 15.60 -4.53
C HIS A 224 -17.35 15.31 -4.14
N PHE A 225 -17.78 15.75 -2.96
CA PHE A 225 -19.18 15.66 -2.51
C PHE A 225 -19.76 17.03 -2.18
#